data_AF-A0A2N3DPL3-F1
#
_entry.id   AF-A0A2N3DPL3-F1
#
_cell.length_a   1.000
_cell.length_b   1.000
_cell.length_c   1.000
_cell.angle_alpha   90.00
_cell.angle_beta   90.00
_cell.angle_gamma   90.00
#
_symmetry.space_group_name_H-M   'P 1'
#
loop_
_entity.id
_entity.type
_entity.pdbx_description
1 polymer ?
#
loop_
_entity_poly.entity_id
_entity_poly.type
_entity_poly.pdbx_seq_one_letter_code
_entity_poly.pdbx_strand_id
1 'polypeptide(L)' 'MTMPPSLPEWTVSPGLTGYAEALADMEARAAAIRAGTARERIWLIEHPPLYTAGTSA' A
#
# COMPACT_ATOMS: atom_id res chain seq x y z
N MET A 1 0.36 23.60 -18.45
CA MET A 1 -0.05 22.35 -19.11
C MET A 1 -0.15 21.29 -18.03
N THR A 2 -1.35 21.03 -17.50
CA THR A 2 -1.56 20.03 -16.44
C THR A 2 -1.44 18.65 -17.07
N MET A 3 -0.48 17.85 -16.62
CA MET A 3 -0.43 16.44 -17.02
C MET A 3 -1.69 15.75 -16.49
N PRO A 4 -2.37 14.93 -17.31
CA PRO A 4 -3.47 14.12 -16.81
C PRO A 4 -2.95 13.23 -15.67
N PRO A 5 -3.73 12.98 -14.62
CA PRO A 5 -3.29 12.11 -13.53
C PRO A 5 -2.90 10.74 -14.11
N SER A 6 -1.72 10.26 -13.76
CA SER A 6 -1.29 8.92 -14.12
C SER A 6 -2.16 7.90 -13.38
N LEU A 7 -2.64 6.87 -14.10
CA LEU A 7 -3.39 5.78 -13.47
C LEU A 7 -2.56 5.11 -12.35
N PRO A 8 -3.20 4.71 -11.23
CA PRO A 8 -2.52 3.95 -10.19
C PRO A 8 -1.94 2.64 -10.72
N GLU A 9 -0.83 2.21 -10.14
CA GLU A 9 -0.29 0.87 -10.39
C GLU A 9 -1.20 -0.18 -9.77
N TRP A 10 -1.54 -1.23 -10.52
CA TRP A 10 -2.34 -2.35 -10.01
C TRP A 10 -1.45 -3.56 -9.74
N THR A 11 -1.50 -4.09 -8.52
CA THR A 11 -0.64 -5.21 -8.09
C THR A 11 -1.42 -6.19 -7.22
N VAL A 12 -1.07 -7.46 -7.30
CA VAL A 12 -1.68 -8.54 -6.50
C VAL A 12 -0.55 -9.40 -5.95
N SER A 13 -0.50 -9.62 -4.64
CA SER A 13 0.39 -10.61 -4.05
C SER A 13 -0.38 -11.92 -3.85
N PRO A 14 0.09 -13.04 -4.42
CA PRO A 14 -0.57 -14.32 -4.19
C PRO A 14 -0.32 -14.80 -2.76
N GLY A 15 -1.35 -15.39 -2.13
CA GLY A 15 -1.24 -16.00 -0.80
C GLY A 15 -1.21 -14.99 0.35
N LEU A 16 -0.80 -15.48 1.52
CA LEU A 16 -0.84 -14.71 2.76
C LEU A 16 0.38 -13.79 2.88
N THR A 17 0.12 -12.50 3.08
CA THR A 17 1.09 -11.44 3.34
C THR A 17 1.10 -11.12 4.84
N GLY A 18 2.28 -11.03 5.44
CA GLY A 18 2.39 -10.65 6.86
C GLY A 18 1.94 -9.21 7.10
N TYR A 19 1.20 -8.95 8.17
CA TYR A 19 0.71 -7.58 8.46
C TYR A 19 1.86 -6.56 8.61
N ALA A 20 2.92 -6.92 9.33
CA ALA A 20 4.07 -6.03 9.54
C ALA A 20 4.84 -5.74 8.24
N GLU A 21 4.95 -6.74 7.35
CA GLU A 21 5.57 -6.59 6.03
C GLU A 21 4.73 -5.67 5.14
N ALA A 22 3.42 -5.89 5.09
CA ALA A 22 2.50 -5.04 4.33
C ALA A 22 2.51 -3.59 4.83
N LEU A 23 2.52 -3.40 6.16
CA LEU A 23 2.58 -2.07 6.76
C LEU A 23 3.87 -1.35 6.37
N ALA A 24 5.02 -2.03 6.41
CA ALA A 24 6.29 -1.46 6.00
C ALA A 24 6.32 -1.07 4.50
N ASP A 25 5.75 -1.89 3.61
CA ASP A 25 5.62 -1.55 2.17
C ASP A 25 4.72 -0.32 2.00
N MET A 26 3.57 -0.28 2.69
CA MET A 26 2.64 0.84 2.65
C MET A 26 3.28 2.15 3.12
N GLU A 27 4.04 2.12 4.22
CA GLU A 27 4.76 3.29 4.74
C GLU A 27 5.84 3.77 3.75
N ALA A 28 6.64 2.84 3.21
CA ALA A 28 7.67 3.16 2.23
C ALA A 28 7.06 3.73 0.93
N ARG A 29 5.95 3.16 0.47
CA ARG A 29 5.20 3.64 -0.71
C ARG A 29 4.63 5.03 -0.47
N ALA A 30 4.02 5.28 0.69
CA ALA A 30 3.49 6.59 1.05
C ALA A 30 4.59 7.66 1.09
N ALA A 31 5.75 7.33 1.67
CA ALA A 31 6.91 8.22 1.67
C ALA A 31 7.40 8.54 0.24
N ALA A 32 7.47 7.54 -0.64
CA ALA A 32 7.90 7.72 -2.03
C ALA A 32 6.88 8.51 -2.86
N ILE A 33 5.57 8.32 -2.65
CA ILE A 33 4.52 9.14 -3.27
C ILE A 33 4.67 10.60 -2.84
N ARG A 34 4.85 10.84 -1.54
CA ARG A 34 5.07 12.19 -0.99
C ARG A 34 6.33 12.85 -1.55
N ALA A 35 7.39 12.07 -1.81
CA ALA A 35 8.62 12.55 -2.44
C ALA A 35 8.49 12.75 -3.97
N GLY A 36 7.38 12.34 -4.59
CA GLY A 36 7.18 12.38 -6.04
C GLY A 36 7.99 11.32 -6.80
N THR A 37 8.51 10.30 -6.11
CA THR A 37 9.37 9.25 -6.69
C THR A 37 8.65 7.94 -6.95
N ALA A 38 7.40 7.81 -6.51
CA ALA A 38 6.52 6.67 -6.83
C ALA A 38 5.11 7.15 -7.16
N ARG A 39 4.37 6.33 -7.91
CA ARG A 39 2.95 6.58 -8.23
C ARG A 39 2.05 5.98 -7.14
N GLU A 40 0.77 6.33 -7.17
CA GLU A 40 -0.23 5.63 -6.37
C GLU A 40 -0.28 4.13 -6.71
N ARG A 41 -0.68 3.29 -5.77
CA ARG A 41 -0.81 1.83 -5.93
C ARG A 41 -2.16 1.37 -5.43
N ILE A 42 -2.77 0.45 -6.18
CA ILE A 42 -3.79 -0.45 -5.68
C ILE A 42 -3.11 -1.82 -5.52
N TRP A 43 -3.06 -2.30 -4.28
CA TRP A 43 -2.40 -3.55 -3.92
C TRP A 43 -3.39 -4.49 -3.24
N LEU A 44 -3.62 -5.65 -3.84
CA LEU A 44 -4.50 -6.68 -3.31
C LEU A 44 -3.65 -7.74 -2.60
N ILE A 45 -3.96 -7.98 -1.33
CA ILE A 45 -3.30 -8.96 -0.47
C ILE A 45 -4.32 -9.68 0.40
N GLU A 46 -3.91 -10.82 0.95
CA GLU A 46 -4.61 -11.54 2.01
C GLU A 46 -3.69 -11.62 3.23
N HIS A 47 -4.22 -11.51 4.45
CA HIS A 47 -3.42 -11.67 5.67
C HIS A 47 -3.70 -13.02 6.35
N PRO A 48 -2.73 -13.63 7.05
CA PRO A 48 -3.03 -14.64 8.04
C PRO A 48 -4.03 -14.10 9.09
N PRO A 49 -4.76 -14.96 9.82
CA PRO A 49 -5.67 -14.50 10.87
C PRO A 49 -4.98 -13.57 11.87
N LEU A 50 -5.52 -12.37 12.05
CA LEU A 50 -4.99 -11.39 13.00
C LEU A 50 -6.09 -10.54 13.65
N TYR A 51 -5.74 -9.93 14.78
CA TYR A 51 -6.51 -8.85 15.38
C TYR A 51 -5.76 -7.54 15.18
N THR A 52 -6.47 -6.51 14.70
CA THR A 52 -5.96 -5.14 14.61
C THR A 52 -6.75 -4.27 15.56
N ALA A 53 -6.06 -3.46 16.36
CA ALA A 53 -6.67 -2.41 17.16
C ALA A 53 -6.44 -1.07 16.46
N GLY A 54 -7.52 -0.39 16.10
CA GLY A 54 -7.44 1.00 15.63
C GLY A 54 -7.14 1.96 16.77
N THR A 55 -6.96 3.24 16.46
CA THR A 55 -6.70 4.30 17.46
C THR A 55 -7.86 4.57 18.41
N SER A 56 -9.01 3.91 18.22
CA SER A 56 -10.23 4.04 19.02
C SER A 56 -10.69 2.71 19.65
N ALA A 57 -9.85 1.67 19.61
CA ALA A 57 -10.13 0.36 20.19
C ALA A 57 -9.69 0.27 21.66
#